data_AF-A0A6H5FZC7-F1
#
_entry.id   AF-A0A6H5FZC7-F1
#
_cell.length_a   1.000
_cell.length_b   1.000
_cell.length_c   1.000
_cell.angle_alpha   90.00
_cell.angle_beta   90.00
_cell.angle_gamma   90.00
#
_symmetry.space_group_name_H-M   'P 1'
#
loop_
_entity.id
_entity.type
_entity.pdbx_description
1 polymer ?
#
loop_
_entity_poly.entity_id
_entity_poly.type
_entity_poly.pdbx_seq_one_letter_code
_entity_poly.pdbx_strand_id
1 'polypeptide(L)'
;MISKTVKFCFRDAVSDYLSPDDRMEALKNITDLLSRTFSSQFVFPVLGHADPQEPEKLGQLWRQWLPTDALQTFNTADSENLDPNNQGGYYMIEQKSRRLKVIALNSNLWMEKYEDEIDPGGQWAWLDKHLDTAKRNGETVRGIGIWKYRVLSTHRWIVNDRIRTHRHSWLESDFE
;
A
#
# COMPACT_ATOMS: atom_id res chain seq x y z
N MET A 1 11.75 12.43 19.85
CA MET A 1 12.95 11.71 19.34
C MET A 1 12.44 10.39 18.75
N ILE A 2 12.20 10.27 17.44
CA ILE A 2 11.90 8.95 16.86
C ILE A 2 13.24 8.28 16.69
N SER A 3 13.62 7.50 17.70
CA SER A 3 14.75 6.57 17.69
C SER A 3 14.72 5.79 16.38
N LYS A 4 15.89 5.45 15.83
CA LYS A 4 16.11 4.66 14.61
C LYS A 4 15.14 3.47 14.57
N THR A 5 13.95 3.67 14.01
CA THR A 5 12.89 2.66 14.01
C THR A 5 13.08 1.88 12.73
N VAL A 6 13.44 0.61 12.84
CA VAL A 6 13.41 -0.32 11.71
C VAL A 6 12.01 -0.25 11.12
N LYS A 7 11.91 0.08 9.83
CA LYS A 7 10.64 0.13 9.10
C LYS A 7 10.59 -1.13 8.26
N PHE A 8 9.63 -2.00 8.53
CA PHE A 8 9.47 -3.24 7.81
C PHE A 8 8.31 -3.12 6.83
N CYS A 9 8.55 -3.49 5.58
CA CYS A 9 7.51 -3.70 4.57
C CYS A 9 7.14 -5.17 4.57
N PHE A 10 5.85 -5.48 4.75
CA PHE A 10 5.35 -6.84 4.85
C PHE A 10 4.41 -7.14 3.68
N ARG A 11 4.71 -8.20 2.91
CA ARG A 11 4.02 -8.56 1.66
C ARG A 11 4.36 -10.00 1.25
N ASP A 12 3.45 -10.68 0.55
CA ASP A 12 3.67 -12.00 -0.08
C ASP A 12 4.26 -12.99 0.93
N ALA A 13 3.73 -12.91 2.15
CA ALA A 13 4.25 -13.66 3.28
C ALA A 13 3.78 -15.13 3.25
N VAL A 14 2.82 -15.43 2.40
CA VAL A 14 2.18 -16.72 2.24
C VAL A 14 2.31 -17.20 0.80
N SER A 15 2.39 -18.52 0.62
CA SER A 15 2.47 -19.13 -0.71
C SER A 15 1.11 -19.09 -1.41
N ASP A 16 1.13 -18.87 -2.72
CA ASP A 16 -0.01 -18.96 -3.63
C ASP A 16 -0.53 -20.39 -3.84
N TYR A 17 0.26 -21.41 -3.47
CA TYR A 17 -0.15 -22.82 -3.51
C TYR A 17 -1.11 -23.24 -2.38
N LEU A 18 -1.25 -22.40 -1.35
CA LEU A 18 -2.15 -22.66 -0.23
C LEU A 18 -3.60 -22.34 -0.62
N SER A 19 -4.56 -23.03 0.00
CA SER A 19 -5.97 -22.68 -0.15
C SER A 19 -6.24 -21.26 0.39
N PRO A 20 -7.31 -20.57 -0.06
CA PRO A 20 -7.63 -19.22 0.44
C PRO A 20 -7.73 -19.12 1.97
N ASP A 21 -8.33 -20.13 2.61
CA ASP A 21 -8.47 -20.18 4.07
C ASP A 21 -7.11 -20.39 4.75
N ASP A 22 -6.27 -21.30 4.22
CA ASP A 22 -4.92 -21.55 4.74
C ASP A 22 -4.03 -20.31 4.58
N ARG A 23 -4.19 -19.54 3.49
CA ARG A 23 -3.48 -18.27 3.27
C ARG A 23 -3.85 -17.24 4.32
N MET A 24 -5.15 -17.11 4.63
CA MET A 24 -5.62 -16.19 5.66
C MET A 24 -5.11 -16.60 7.05
N GLU A 25 -5.15 -17.89 7.39
CA GLU A 25 -4.65 -18.40 8.66
C GLU A 25 -3.13 -18.21 8.79
N ALA A 26 -2.36 -18.56 7.76
CA ALA A 26 -0.92 -18.36 7.73
C ALA A 26 -0.56 -16.88 7.88
N LEU A 27 -1.28 -15.99 7.19
CA LEU A 27 -1.03 -14.55 7.27
C LEU A 27 -1.37 -13.99 8.65
N LYS A 28 -2.43 -14.47 9.30
CA LYS A 28 -2.74 -14.14 10.70
C LYS A 28 -1.62 -14.57 11.63
N ASN A 29 -1.12 -15.80 11.50
CA ASN A 29 -0.02 -16.32 12.33
C ASN A 29 1.26 -15.49 12.17
N ILE A 30 1.58 -15.11 10.94
CA ILE A 30 2.75 -14.26 10.67
C ILE A 30 2.53 -12.85 11.22
N THR A 31 1.34 -12.28 11.04
CA THR A 31 0.97 -10.97 11.59
C THR A 31 1.14 -10.96 13.12
N ASP A 32 0.63 -11.98 13.81
CA ASP A 32 0.76 -12.12 15.27
C ASP A 32 2.22 -12.26 15.70
N LEU A 33 3.03 -13.03 14.97
CA LEU A 33 4.46 -13.19 15.24
C LEU A 33 5.20 -11.85 15.09
N LEU A 34 4.95 -11.12 13.99
CA LEU A 34 5.58 -9.84 13.72
C LEU A 34 5.18 -8.79 14.76
N SER A 35 3.91 -8.74 15.17
CA SER A 35 3.47 -7.81 16.20
C SER A 35 4.11 -8.05 17.56
N ARG A 36 4.37 -9.31 17.91
CA ARG A 36 5.09 -9.65 19.15
C ARG A 36 6.58 -9.35 19.05
N THR A 37 7.18 -9.61 17.90
CA THR A 37 8.62 -9.44 17.67
C THR A 37 9.01 -7.97 17.54
N PHE A 38 8.15 -7.18 16.89
CA PHE A 38 8.36 -5.77 16.55
C PHE A 38 7.42 -4.84 17.31
N SER A 39 7.27 -5.06 18.62
CA SER A 39 6.27 -4.37 19.47
C SER A 39 6.46 -2.86 19.61
N SER A 40 7.58 -2.30 19.14
CA SER A 40 7.88 -0.86 19.23
C SER A 40 8.26 -0.26 17.87
N GLN A 41 8.16 -1.04 16.80
CA GLN A 41 8.48 -0.61 15.45
C GLN A 41 7.21 -0.38 14.63
N PHE A 42 7.30 0.53 13.67
CA PHE A 42 6.22 0.74 12.70
C PHE A 42 6.37 -0.27 11.57
N VAL A 43 5.34 -1.09 11.38
CA VAL A 43 5.18 -2.00 10.24
C VAL A 43 4.26 -1.33 9.24
N PHE A 44 4.66 -1.32 7.96
CA PHE A 44 3.84 -0.81 6.86
C PHE A 44 3.45 -2.01 5.98
N PRO A 45 2.32 -2.67 6.26
CA PRO A 45 1.88 -3.79 5.43
C PRO A 45 1.49 -3.27 4.04
N VAL A 46 1.79 -4.03 3.00
CA VAL A 46 1.41 -3.74 1.61
C VAL A 46 0.79 -5.00 1.03
N LEU A 47 -0.35 -4.86 0.34
CA LEU A 47 -1.03 -6.00 -0.25
C LEU A 47 -0.17 -6.63 -1.35
N GLY A 48 0.19 -7.89 -1.15
CA GLY A 48 0.90 -8.73 -2.11
C GLY A 48 -0.03 -9.42 -3.10
N HIS A 49 0.56 -9.94 -4.17
CA HIS A 49 -0.15 -10.77 -5.15
C HIS A 49 -0.57 -12.11 -4.53
N ALA A 50 0.31 -12.71 -3.72
CA ALA A 50 0.10 -13.97 -3.05
C ALA A 50 -0.65 -13.84 -1.71
N ASP A 51 -1.01 -12.62 -1.30
CA ASP A 51 -1.84 -12.39 -0.11
C ASP A 51 -3.34 -12.56 -0.42
N PRO A 52 -4.20 -12.90 0.56
CA PRO A 52 -5.65 -12.97 0.35
C PRO A 52 -6.20 -11.65 -0.22
N GLN A 53 -7.02 -11.71 -1.26
CA GLN A 53 -7.55 -10.51 -1.94
C GLN A 53 -8.85 -10.01 -1.28
N GLU A 54 -8.84 -9.90 0.06
CA GLU A 54 -9.97 -9.48 0.89
C GLU A 54 -9.56 -8.31 1.81
N PRO A 55 -9.47 -7.07 1.29
CA PRO A 55 -8.92 -5.94 2.03
C PRO A 55 -9.60 -5.68 3.38
N GLU A 56 -10.92 -5.86 3.48
CA GLU A 56 -11.63 -5.67 4.75
C GLU A 56 -11.14 -6.64 5.85
N LYS A 57 -10.98 -7.94 5.53
CA LYS A 57 -10.47 -8.94 6.47
C LYS A 57 -9.01 -8.66 6.83
N LEU A 58 -8.20 -8.29 5.85
CA LEU A 58 -6.81 -7.93 6.08
C LEU A 58 -6.66 -6.67 6.93
N GLY A 59 -7.54 -5.68 6.75
CA GLY A 59 -7.54 -4.45 7.53
C GLY A 59 -7.85 -4.73 9.00
N GLN A 60 -8.73 -5.70 9.28
CA GLN A 60 -8.98 -6.16 10.65
C GLN A 60 -7.72 -6.78 11.29
N LEU A 61 -6.94 -7.57 10.54
CA LEU A 61 -5.67 -8.15 11.02
C LEU A 61 -4.60 -7.06 11.25
N TRP A 62 -4.54 -6.07 10.37
CA TRP A 62 -3.51 -5.03 10.36
C TRP A 62 -3.90 -3.75 11.12
N ARG A 63 -5.07 -3.70 11.75
CA ARG A 63 -5.57 -2.54 12.52
C ARG A 63 -4.64 -2.06 13.63
N GLN A 64 -3.77 -2.94 14.11
CA GLN A 64 -2.74 -2.62 15.11
C GLN A 64 -1.58 -1.79 14.55
N TRP A 65 -1.37 -1.82 13.23
CA TRP A 65 -0.30 -1.08 12.54
C TRP A 65 -0.83 0.12 11.76
N LEU A 66 -2.09 0.06 11.33
CA LEU A 66 -2.71 1.09 10.49
C LEU A 66 -3.58 2.05 11.33
N PRO A 67 -3.38 3.38 11.21
CA PRO A 67 -4.30 4.35 11.81
C PRO A 67 -5.69 4.31 11.14
N THR A 68 -6.70 4.86 11.81
CA THR A 68 -8.10 4.83 11.36
C THR A 68 -8.30 5.32 9.91
N ASP A 69 -7.69 6.45 9.53
CA ASP A 69 -7.82 7.00 8.19
C ASP A 69 -7.18 6.09 7.12
N ALA A 70 -6.08 5.40 7.49
CA ALA A 70 -5.44 4.42 6.61
C ALA A 70 -6.28 3.14 6.48
N LEU A 71 -6.93 2.70 7.56
CA LEU A 71 -7.84 1.55 7.52
C LEU A 71 -9.06 1.82 6.63
N GLN A 72 -9.58 3.04 6.64
CA GLN A 72 -10.73 3.40 5.80
C GLN A 72 -10.41 3.23 4.31
N THR A 73 -9.32 3.83 3.84
CA THR A 73 -8.87 3.73 2.44
C THR A 73 -8.36 2.33 2.08
N PHE A 74 -7.80 1.61 3.04
CA PHE A 74 -7.39 0.22 2.84
C PHE A 74 -8.59 -0.72 2.66
N ASN A 75 -9.61 -0.63 3.52
CA ASN A 75 -10.77 -1.52 3.47
C ASN A 75 -11.67 -1.26 2.28
N THR A 76 -11.87 0.02 1.97
CA THR A 76 -12.74 0.50 0.91
C THR A 76 -11.96 1.54 0.11
N ALA A 77 -11.98 1.47 -1.22
CA ALA A 77 -11.49 2.57 -2.02
C ALA A 77 -12.15 3.89 -1.59
N ASP A 78 -11.49 5.03 -1.83
CA ASP A 78 -11.90 6.35 -1.32
C ASP A 78 -13.42 6.57 -1.49
N SER A 79 -14.11 6.71 -0.35
CA SER A 79 -15.57 6.69 -0.19
C SER A 79 -16.30 7.80 -0.96
N GLU A 80 -15.58 8.75 -1.54
CA GLU A 80 -16.15 9.81 -2.39
C GLU A 80 -16.64 9.27 -3.75
N ASN A 81 -16.16 8.10 -4.20
CA ASN A 81 -16.64 7.44 -5.42
C ASN A 81 -17.32 6.10 -5.08
N LEU A 82 -18.65 6.14 -5.05
CA LEU A 82 -19.60 5.05 -4.78
C LEU A 82 -19.62 3.95 -5.87
N ASP A 83 -18.47 3.42 -6.30
CA ASP A 83 -18.47 2.14 -7.01
C ASP A 83 -18.44 0.99 -5.98
N PRO A 84 -19.53 0.23 -5.82
CA PRO A 84 -19.57 -0.90 -4.89
C PRO A 84 -18.58 -2.04 -5.26
N ASN A 85 -17.97 -1.99 -6.45
CA ASN A 85 -16.91 -2.90 -6.88
C ASN A 85 -15.51 -2.34 -6.63
N ASN A 86 -15.39 -1.12 -6.09
CA ASN A 86 -14.13 -0.41 -5.99
C ASN A 86 -13.24 -1.05 -4.91
N GLN A 87 -12.14 -1.66 -5.33
CA GLN A 87 -11.25 -2.40 -4.46
C GLN A 87 -10.23 -1.47 -3.79
N GLY A 88 -10.13 -1.57 -2.47
CA GLY A 88 -9.12 -0.86 -1.67
C GLY A 88 -7.74 -1.52 -1.75
N GLY A 89 -7.09 -1.68 -0.60
CA GLY A 89 -5.76 -2.29 -0.46
C GLY A 89 -4.59 -1.30 -0.51
N TYR A 90 -4.88 -0.01 -0.63
CA TYR A 90 -3.91 1.09 -0.65
C TYR A 90 -4.27 2.10 0.45
N TYR A 91 -3.28 2.83 0.96
CA TYR A 91 -3.51 3.78 2.06
C TYR A 91 -2.38 4.80 2.18
N MET A 92 -2.61 5.81 3.02
CA MET A 92 -1.61 6.82 3.37
C MET A 92 -1.51 6.97 4.89
N ILE A 93 -0.28 7.16 5.39
CA ILE A 93 0.00 7.52 6.78
C ILE A 93 0.75 8.85 6.81
N GLU A 94 0.19 9.81 7.55
CA GLU A 94 0.78 11.13 7.72
C GLU A 94 1.56 11.23 9.03
N GLN A 95 2.80 11.73 8.96
CA GLN A 95 3.60 12.15 10.10
C GLN A 95 3.72 13.68 10.11
N LYS A 96 2.69 14.35 10.66
CA LYS A 96 2.56 15.82 10.68
C LYS A 96 3.79 16.54 11.22
N SER A 97 4.36 16.05 12.33
CA SER A 97 5.56 16.63 12.96
C SER A 97 6.80 16.61 12.07
N ARG A 98 6.80 15.78 11.02
CA ARG A 98 7.90 15.61 10.06
C ARG A 98 7.55 16.07 8.65
N ARG A 99 6.32 16.59 8.44
CA ARG A 99 5.78 16.89 7.11
C ARG A 99 6.02 15.75 6.12
N LEU A 100 5.81 14.51 6.59
CA LEU A 100 6.09 13.29 5.84
C LEU A 100 4.79 12.53 5.61
N LYS A 101 4.53 12.16 4.36
CA LYS A 101 3.46 11.24 3.97
C LYS A 101 4.07 9.93 3.47
N VAL A 102 3.59 8.82 4.01
CA VAL A 102 3.93 7.48 3.55
C VAL A 102 2.74 6.94 2.78
N ILE A 103 2.93 6.55 1.53
CA ILE A 103 1.87 6.07 0.63
C ILE A 103 2.15 4.61 0.31
N ALA A 104 1.18 3.73 0.59
CA ALA A 104 1.19 2.33 0.22
C ALA A 104 0.21 2.12 -0.94
N LEU A 105 0.71 1.64 -2.07
CA LEU A 105 -0.08 1.41 -3.29
C LEU A 105 -0.48 -0.07 -3.42
N ASN A 106 -1.68 -0.34 -3.93
CA ASN A 106 -2.13 -1.68 -4.28
C ASN A 106 -1.86 -1.93 -5.76
N SER A 107 -0.75 -2.60 -6.05
CA SER A 107 -0.39 -2.88 -7.43
C SER A 107 -1.14 -4.02 -8.10
N ASN A 108 -1.90 -4.80 -7.32
CA ASN A 108 -2.72 -5.88 -7.87
C ASN A 108 -3.85 -5.34 -8.76
N LEU A 109 -4.24 -4.08 -8.55
CA LEU A 109 -5.25 -3.39 -9.35
C LEU A 109 -4.80 -3.18 -10.80
N TRP A 110 -3.52 -3.33 -11.14
CA TRP A 110 -3.02 -3.13 -12.52
C TRP A 110 -2.52 -4.42 -13.16
N MET A 111 -2.97 -5.57 -12.66
CA MET A 111 -2.77 -6.85 -13.31
C MET A 111 -3.86 -7.10 -14.36
N GLU A 112 -3.69 -8.12 -15.22
CA GLU A 112 -4.50 -8.41 -16.42
C GLU A 112 -6.03 -8.32 -16.20
N LYS A 113 -6.49 -8.60 -14.98
CA LYS A 113 -7.89 -8.51 -14.57
C LYS A 113 -8.55 -7.13 -14.78
N TYR A 114 -7.77 -6.05 -14.83
CA TYR A 114 -8.25 -4.67 -14.89
C TYR A 114 -7.74 -3.91 -16.13
N GLU A 115 -7.36 -4.61 -17.20
CA GLU A 115 -6.76 -3.98 -18.39
C GLU A 115 -7.64 -2.92 -19.07
N ASP A 116 -8.96 -3.06 -18.95
CA ASP A 116 -9.92 -2.11 -19.53
C ASP A 116 -10.23 -0.92 -18.60
N GLU A 117 -9.77 -0.95 -17.34
CA GLU A 117 -10.00 0.12 -16.36
C GLU A 117 -8.87 1.16 -16.40
N ILE A 118 -9.25 2.43 -16.62
CA ILE A 118 -8.30 3.55 -16.67
C ILE A 118 -7.70 3.85 -15.29
N ASP A 119 -8.50 3.70 -14.24
CA ASP A 119 -8.11 3.96 -12.86
C ASP A 119 -8.76 2.95 -11.90
N PRO A 120 -8.28 1.69 -11.90
CA PRO A 120 -8.85 0.65 -11.05
C PRO A 120 -8.64 1.02 -9.59
N GLY A 121 -9.69 0.91 -8.78
CA GLY A 121 -9.68 1.39 -7.40
C GLY A 121 -9.87 2.91 -7.27
N GLY A 122 -9.84 3.70 -8.34
CA GLY A 122 -9.68 5.16 -8.24
C GLY A 122 -8.33 5.57 -7.63
N GLN A 123 -7.33 4.68 -7.68
CA GLN A 123 -6.06 4.84 -6.98
C GLN A 123 -5.20 5.96 -7.56
N TRP A 124 -5.26 6.23 -8.87
CA TRP A 124 -4.57 7.35 -9.50
C TRP A 124 -5.17 8.68 -9.08
N ALA A 125 -6.49 8.84 -9.17
CA ALA A 125 -7.17 10.06 -8.73
C ALA A 125 -6.89 10.34 -7.25
N TRP A 126 -6.93 9.29 -6.42
CA TRP A 126 -6.57 9.37 -5.00
C TRP A 126 -5.11 9.77 -4.79
N LEU A 127 -4.17 9.17 -5.54
CA LEU A 127 -2.75 9.47 -5.43
C LEU A 127 -2.45 10.91 -5.85
N ASP A 128 -2.96 11.36 -6.98
CA ASP A 128 -2.76 12.71 -7.51
C ASP A 128 -3.27 13.76 -6.50
N LYS A 129 -4.47 13.55 -5.91
CA LYS A 129 -5.03 14.40 -4.84
C LYS A 129 -4.05 14.55 -3.65
N HIS A 130 -3.40 13.45 -3.25
CA HIS A 130 -2.45 13.45 -2.13
C HIS A 130 -1.10 14.08 -2.50
N LEU A 131 -0.59 13.83 -3.71
CA LEU A 131 0.64 14.43 -4.23
C LEU A 131 0.51 15.94 -4.40
N ASP A 132 -0.61 16.42 -4.96
CA ASP A 132 -0.88 17.85 -5.13
C ASP A 132 -1.01 18.57 -3.79
N THR A 133 -1.65 17.92 -2.81
CA THR A 133 -1.73 18.44 -1.45
C THR A 133 -0.35 18.51 -0.80
N ALA A 134 0.45 17.47 -0.94
CA ALA A 134 1.81 17.45 -0.40
C ALA A 134 2.69 18.55 -1.03
N LYS A 135 2.59 18.73 -2.35
CA LYS A 135 3.29 19.78 -3.09
C LYS A 135 2.91 21.17 -2.60
N ARG A 136 1.60 21.45 -2.47
CA ARG A 136 1.10 22.74 -1.95
C ARG A 136 1.58 23.02 -0.52
N ASN A 137 1.71 21.99 0.30
CA ASN A 137 2.10 22.12 1.70
C ASN A 137 3.63 22.04 1.94
N GLY A 138 4.43 21.78 0.91
CA GLY A 138 5.87 21.55 1.05
C GLY A 138 6.20 20.31 1.89
N GLU A 139 5.39 19.25 1.75
CA GLU A 139 5.56 17.97 2.44
C GLU A 139 6.41 17.00 1.60
N THR A 140 7.14 16.11 2.28
CA THR A 140 7.86 15.01 1.65
C THR A 140 6.95 13.80 1.53
N VAL A 141 6.91 13.16 0.35
CA VAL A 141 6.18 11.91 0.12
C VAL A 141 7.18 10.75 -0.01
N ARG A 142 6.88 9.61 0.61
CA ARG A 142 7.60 8.35 0.46
C ARG A 142 6.63 7.25 0.06
N GLY A 143 6.89 6.60 -1.06
CA GLY A 143 6.13 5.42 -1.51
C GLY A 143 6.65 4.13 -0.90
N ILE A 144 5.73 3.23 -0.65
CA ILE A 144 5.99 1.82 -0.32
C ILE A 144 5.08 1.01 -1.25
N GLY A 145 5.64 0.05 -1.98
CA GLY A 145 4.90 -0.67 -3.00
C GLY A 145 5.75 -1.71 -3.72
N ILE A 146 5.08 -2.49 -4.57
CA ILE A 146 5.70 -3.50 -5.43
C ILE A 146 6.22 -2.81 -6.68
N TRP A 147 7.54 -2.84 -6.88
CA TRP A 147 8.17 -2.46 -8.15
C TRP A 147 9.08 -3.57 -8.67
N LYS A 148 8.57 -4.81 -8.70
CA LYS A 148 9.35 -5.91 -9.24
C LYS A 148 8.52 -6.62 -10.29
N TYR A 149 8.63 -6.21 -11.55
CA TYR A 149 8.70 -7.09 -12.73
C TYR A 149 9.24 -6.32 -13.95
N ARG A 150 10.33 -6.84 -14.51
CA ARG A 150 10.83 -6.51 -15.85
C ARG A 150 10.02 -7.37 -16.84
N VAL A 151 8.79 -6.99 -17.13
CA VAL A 151 8.01 -7.54 -18.26
C VAL A 151 7.30 -6.39 -18.98
N LEU A 152 7.15 -6.55 -20.28
CA LEU A 152 6.84 -5.54 -21.29
C LEU A 152 5.34 -5.21 -21.30
N SER A 153 4.88 -4.19 -20.57
CA SER A 153 3.54 -3.61 -20.79
C SER A 153 3.52 -2.09 -20.63
N THR A 154 2.63 -1.45 -21.41
CA THR A 154 2.42 0.00 -21.55
C THR A 154 2.07 0.71 -20.24
N HIS A 155 1.47 0.00 -19.28
CA HIS A 155 1.10 0.52 -17.96
C HIS A 155 2.31 0.91 -17.10
N ARG A 156 3.50 0.33 -17.34
CA ARG A 156 4.74 0.70 -16.63
C ARG A 156 5.14 2.16 -16.82
N TRP A 157 4.89 2.71 -18.01
CA TRP A 157 5.25 4.09 -18.33
C TRP A 157 4.38 5.06 -17.57
N ILE A 158 3.07 4.81 -17.48
CA ILE A 158 2.12 5.74 -16.87
C ILE A 158 2.44 5.99 -15.40
N VAL A 159 2.73 4.92 -14.66
CA VAL A 159 3.03 5.02 -13.23
C VAL A 159 4.35 5.74 -12.98
N ASN A 160 5.42 5.29 -13.63
CA ASN A 160 6.75 5.91 -13.45
C ASN A 160 6.80 7.34 -14.01
N ASP A 161 6.09 7.64 -15.09
CA ASP A 161 6.04 8.96 -15.72
C ASP A 161 5.22 9.96 -14.90
N ARG A 162 4.05 9.56 -14.39
CA ARG A 162 3.24 10.36 -13.44
C ARG A 162 3.99 10.59 -12.12
N ILE A 163 4.70 9.59 -11.63
CA ILE A 163 5.52 9.73 -10.40
C ILE A 163 6.74 10.63 -10.66
N ARG A 164 7.39 10.52 -11.83
CA ARG A 164 8.55 11.34 -12.21
C ARG A 164 8.19 12.81 -12.45
N THR A 165 7.00 13.08 -12.97
CA THR A 165 6.51 14.46 -13.17
C THR A 165 6.31 15.20 -11.84
N HIS A 166 6.17 14.50 -10.70
CA HIS A 166 5.91 15.09 -9.38
C HIS A 166 7.13 15.19 -8.45
N ARG A 167 8.37 14.94 -8.94
CA ARG A 167 9.68 14.96 -8.21
C ARG A 167 9.64 15.42 -6.72
N HIS A 168 9.75 14.45 -5.81
CA HIS A 168 10.60 14.51 -4.60
C HIS A 168 11.15 13.10 -4.34
N SER A 169 12.34 12.99 -3.75
CA SER A 169 13.15 11.76 -3.62
C SER A 169 12.36 10.51 -3.20
N TRP A 170 12.29 9.51 -4.08
CA TRP A 170 11.79 8.17 -3.76
C TRP A 170 12.97 7.31 -3.30
N LEU A 171 12.78 6.58 -2.21
CA LEU A 171 13.65 5.45 -1.89
C LEU A 171 13.08 4.26 -2.66
N GLU A 172 13.76 3.85 -3.74
CA GLU A 172 13.76 2.44 -4.10
C GLU A 172 14.33 1.74 -2.87
N SER A 173 13.47 1.13 -2.07
CA SER A 173 13.93 0.29 -0.98
C SER A 173 14.40 -1.02 -1.60
N ASP A 174 15.62 -1.00 -2.13
CA ASP A 174 16.50 -2.14 -1.96
C ASP A 174 16.75 -2.23 -0.45
N PHE A 175 15.90 -3.01 0.21
CA PHE A 175 16.10 -3.34 1.61
C PHE A 175 17.31 -4.29 1.65
N GLU A 176 18.50 -3.75 1.92
CA GLU A 176 19.65 -4.52 2.39
C GLU A 176 19.34 -5.21 3.72
#